data_AF-A0AAV0RZF6-F1
#
_entry.id   AF-A0AAV0RZF6-F1
#
_cell.length_a   1.000
_cell.length_b   1.000
_cell.length_c   1.000
_cell.angle_alpha   90.00
_cell.angle_beta   90.00
_cell.angle_gamma   90.00
#
_symmetry.space_group_name_H-M   'P 1'
#
loop_
_entity.id
_entity.type
_entity.pdbx_description
1 polymer ?
#
loop_
_entity_poly.entity_id
_entity_poly.type
_entity_poly.pdbx_seq_one_letter_code
_entity_poly.pdbx_strand_id
1 'polypeptide(L)' 'MKFSTDEEAIKLANDSRYGLGCAVFSGSQRRAREIASKIHTGVAAVNDFASSYMCQAILSLVFT' A
#
# COMPACT_ATOMS: atom_id res chain seq x y z
N MET A 1 -6.18 -5.01 12.93
CA MET A 1 -7.49 -5.63 12.62
C MET A 1 -7.23 -6.98 11.98
N LYS A 2 -8.03 -7.99 12.28
CA LYS A 2 -7.97 -9.27 11.58
C LYS A 2 -8.97 -9.20 10.42
N PHE A 3 -8.62 -9.80 9.29
CA PHE A 3 -9.49 -9.98 8.15
C PHE A 3 -9.42 -11.44 7.71
N SER A 4 -10.46 -11.93 7.03
CA SER A 4 -10.56 -13.30 6.56
C SER A 4 -10.46 -13.41 5.04
N THR A 5 -10.70 -12.31 4.32
CA THR A 5 -10.62 -12.24 2.85
C THR A 5 -9.79 -11.06 2.36
N ASP A 6 -9.34 -11.14 1.11
CA ASP A 6 -8.57 -10.07 0.48
C ASP A 6 -9.43 -8.81 0.27
N GLU A 7 -10.72 -8.98 -0.03
CA GLU A 7 -11.68 -7.88 -0.18
C GLU A 7 -11.89 -7.12 1.14
N GLU A 8 -11.94 -7.85 2.25
CA GLU A 8 -12.04 -7.25 3.58
C GLU A 8 -10.77 -6.47 3.92
N ALA A 9 -9.59 -7.02 3.60
CA ALA A 9 -8.31 -6.31 3.78
C ALA A 9 -8.26 -5.00 2.97
N ILE A 10 -8.72 -5.03 1.72
CA ILE A 10 -8.77 -3.84 0.85
C ILE A 10 -9.74 -2.80 1.40
N LYS A 11 -10.94 -3.21 1.84
CA LYS A 11 -11.90 -2.28 2.46
C LYS A 11 -11.32 -1.61 3.69
N LEU A 12 -10.69 -2.39 4.57
CA LEU A 12 -10.05 -1.86 5.78
C LEU A 12 -8.89 -0.91 5.45
N ALA A 13 -8.11 -1.21 4.41
CA ALA A 13 -7.03 -0.32 3.96
C ALA A 13 -7.57 1.01 3.39
N ASN A 14 -8.71 0.97 2.69
CA ASN A 14 -9.34 2.13 2.07
C ASN A 14 -10.25 2.93 3.02
N ASP A 15 -10.56 2.43 4.21
CA ASP A 15 -11.39 3.13 5.21
C ASP A 15 -10.65 4.30 5.89
N SER A 16 -9.36 4.48 5.58
CA SER A 16 -8.59 5.64 6.03
C SER A 16 -8.92 6.87 5.18
N ARG A 17 -9.21 8.00 5.83
CA ARG A 17 -9.32 9.33 5.18
C ARG A 17 -8.00 9.82 4.57
N TYR A 18 -6.88 9.19 4.93
CA TYR A 18 -5.54 9.51 4.43
C TYR A 18 -5.02 8.36 3.57
N GLY A 19 -4.44 8.69 2.41
CA GLY A 19 -3.92 7.72 1.44
C GLY A 19 -2.45 7.95 1.08
N LEU A 20 -1.58 8.33 2.03
CA LEU A 20 -0.17 8.65 1.73
C LEU A 20 0.62 7.47 1.13
N GLY A 21 0.55 6.30 1.79
CA GLY A 21 1.26 5.10 1.33
C GLY A 21 0.70 3.82 1.94
N CYS A 22 0.83 2.70 1.25
CA CYS A 22 0.54 1.37 1.78
C CYS A 22 1.69 0.38 1.53
N ALA A 23 1.77 -0.67 2.34
CA ALA A 23 2.68 -1.79 2.13
C ALA A 23 1.89 -3.12 2.27
N VAL A 24 2.05 -4.01 1.30
CA VAL A 24 1.38 -5.31 1.27
C VAL A 24 2.43 -6.42 1.36
N PHE A 25 2.29 -7.27 2.38
CA PHE A 25 3.15 -8.42 2.60
C PHE A 25 2.40 -9.71 2.28
N SER A 26 2.93 -10.52 1.37
CA SER A 26 2.37 -11.83 1.04
C SER A 26 3.45 -12.79 0.56
N GLY A 27 3.30 -14.07 0.88
CA GLY A 27 4.12 -15.15 0.31
C GLY A 27 3.91 -15.33 -1.20
N SER A 28 2.84 -14.78 -1.78
CA SER A 28 2.62 -14.73 -3.23
C SER A 28 2.72 -13.30 -3.73
N GLN A 29 3.75 -13.00 -4.52
CA GLN A 29 3.91 -11.66 -5.12
C GLN A 29 2.74 -11.28 -6.02
N ARG A 30 2.14 -12.26 -6.74
CA ARG A 30 0.98 -12.00 -7.60
C ARG A 30 -0.21 -11.51 -6.78
N ARG A 31 -0.54 -12.21 -5.69
CA ARG A 31 -1.61 -11.81 -4.76
C ARG A 31 -1.33 -10.44 -4.15
N ALA A 32 -0.10 -10.19 -3.69
CA ALA A 32 0.25 -8.89 -3.12
C ALA A 32 0.08 -7.74 -4.12
N ARG A 33 0.46 -7.93 -5.40
CA ARG A 33 0.23 -6.93 -6.46
C ARG A 33 -1.26 -6.71 -6.74
N GLU A 34 -2.05 -7.78 -6.82
CA GLU A 34 -3.49 -7.69 -7.02
C GLU A 34 -4.17 -6.91 -5.89
N ILE A 35 -3.79 -7.16 -4.64
CA ILE A 35 -4.29 -6.40 -3.47
C ILE A 35 -3.82 -4.94 -3.52
N ALA A 36 -2.53 -4.70 -3.72
CA ALA A 36 -1.94 -3.37 -3.77
C ALA A 36 -2.58 -2.49 -4.86
N SER A 37 -2.92 -3.07 -6.02
CA SER A 37 -3.58 -2.34 -7.13
C SER A 37 -4.99 -1.83 -6.80
N LYS A 38 -5.62 -2.35 -5.74
CA LYS A 38 -6.98 -2.01 -5.32
C LYS A 38 -7.01 -1.05 -4.11
N ILE A 39 -5.85 -0.66 -3.58
CA ILE A 39 -5.74 0.27 -2.46
C ILE A 39 -5.63 1.70 -2.99
N HIS A 40 -6.47 2.61 -2.48
CA HIS A 40 -6.48 4.02 -2.82
C HIS A 40 -5.36 4.75 -2.05
N THR A 41 -4.16 4.71 -2.61
CA THR A 41 -3.00 5.38 -2.03
C THR A 41 -2.07 5.95 -3.10
N GLY A 42 -1.29 6.98 -2.75
CA GLY A 42 -0.29 7.55 -3.65
C GLY A 42 0.86 6.59 -3.96
N VAL A 43 1.23 5.70 -3.03
CA VAL A 43 2.32 4.73 -3.23
C VAL A 43 2.00 3.41 -2.55
N ALA A 44 2.16 2.30 -3.28
CA ALA A 44 2.00 0.96 -2.75
C ALA A 44 3.31 0.17 -2.86
N ALA A 45 3.79 -0.36 -1.74
CA ALA A 45 4.94 -1.26 -1.67
C ALA A 45 4.48 -2.72 -1.57
N VAL A 46 5.19 -3.64 -2.23
CA VAL A 46 4.92 -5.08 -2.18
C VAL A 46 6.13 -5.80 -1.61
N ASN A 47 5.95 -6.50 -0.49
CA ASN A 47 7.01 -7.21 0.24
C ASN A 47 8.22 -6.32 0.59
N ASP A 48 7.98 -5.01 0.76
CA ASP A 48 8.99 -4.03 1.13
C ASP A 48 8.36 -3.03 2.11
N PHE A 49 9.13 -2.62 3.10
CA PHE A 49 8.80 -1.57 4.05
C PHE A 49 10.10 -0.83 4.37
N ALA A 50 10.01 0.50 4.39
CA ALA A 50 11.10 1.47 4.51
C ALA A 50 11.81 1.90 3.20
N SER A 51 12.10 1.01 2.24
CA SER A 51 12.77 1.46 0.99
C SER A 51 11.89 2.44 0.19
N SER A 52 10.58 2.18 0.15
CA SER A 52 9.60 3.03 -0.54
C SER A 52 9.38 4.38 0.15
N TYR A 53 9.50 4.45 1.48
CA TYR A 53 9.37 5.71 2.23
C TYR A 53 10.53 6.67 1.95
N MET A 54 11.74 6.15 1.73
CA MET A 54 12.90 6.96 1.33
C MET A 54 12.72 7.57 -0.07
N CYS A 55 12.07 6.86 -1.00
CA CYS A 55 11.71 7.43 -2.31
C CYS A 55 10.53 8.41 -2.25
N GLN A 56 9.58 8.24 -1.32
CA GLN A 56 8.43 9.15 -1.18
C GLN A 56 8.84 10.57 -0.79
N ALA A 57 9.82 10.73 0.09
CA ALA A 57 10.35 12.04 0.48
C ALA A 57 10.96 12.81 -0.72
N ILE A 58 11.47 12.09 -1.72
CA ILE A 58 12.06 12.68 -2.94
C ILE A 58 10.94 13.14 -3.90
N LEU A 59 9.84 12.39 -4.02
CA LEU A 59 8.73 12.76 -4.91
C LEU A 59 7.94 13.98 -4.44
N SER A 60 7.77 14.20 -3.12
CA SER A 60 7.12 15.43 -2.63
C SER A 60 7.99 16.68 -2.77
N LEU A 61 9.31 16.53 -2.87
CA LEU A 61 10.26 17.64 -3.09
C LEU A 61 10.39 18.07 -4.56
N VAL A 62 9.95 17.23 -5.51
CA VAL A 62 9.99 17.55 -6.97
C VAL A 62 8.71 18.25 -7.44
N PHE A 63 7.66 18.27 -6.62
CA PHE A 63 6.37 18.90 -6.92
C PHE A 63 6.03 20.11 -6.03
N THR A 64 7.02 20.68 -5.33
CA THR A 64 6.95 22.03 -4.73
C THR A 64 7.84 23.00 -5.50
#